data_AF-M1BRR5-F1
#
_entry.id   AF-M1BRR5-F1
#
_cell.length_a   1.000
_cell.length_b   1.000
_cell.length_c   1.000
_cell.angle_alpha   90.00
_cell.angle_beta   90.00
_cell.angle_gamma   90.00
#
_symmetry.space_group_name_H-M   'P 1'
#
loop_
_entity.id
_entity.type
_entity.pdbx_description
1 polymer ?
#
loop_
_entity_poly.entity_id
_entity_poly.type
_entity_poly.pdbx_seq_one_letter_code
_entity_poly.pdbx_strand_id
1 'polypeptide(L)'
;MNKWEVFSGILSNNASFNPDFYNWNRVKIRYCDGASFSGDAKFYNGTSLLYFRGQRIWQAIILDLLPKGLGNAKKVMPLDILFFYFNNI
;
A
#
# COMPACT_ATOMS: atom_id res chain seq x y z
N MET A 1 -20.38 9.37 1.56
CA MET A 1 -19.23 8.77 0.84
C MET A 1 -18.93 7.43 1.49
N ASN A 2 -18.89 6.35 0.72
CA ASN A 2 -18.52 5.04 1.26
C ASN A 2 -17.08 5.13 1.80
N LYS A 3 -16.88 4.68 3.04
CA LYS A 3 -15.59 4.73 3.75
C LYS A 3 -14.52 3.81 3.15
N TRP A 4 -14.88 3.04 2.12
CA TRP A 4 -14.13 1.92 1.59
C TRP A 4 -13.79 2.13 0.13
N GLU A 5 -12.54 1.86 -0.21
CA GLU A 5 -12.07 1.96 -1.59
C GLU A 5 -12.47 0.73 -2.38
N VAL A 6 -13.07 0.95 -3.55
CA VAL A 6 -13.43 -0.15 -4.45
C VAL A 6 -12.17 -0.63 -5.17
N PHE A 7 -11.91 -1.94 -5.09
CA PHE A 7 -10.82 -2.58 -5.81
C PHE A 7 -11.26 -2.92 -7.24
N SER A 8 -10.53 -2.42 -8.23
CA SER A 8 -10.79 -2.60 -9.66
C SER A 8 -9.48 -2.78 -10.44
N GLY A 9 -9.58 -3.12 -11.73
CA GLY A 9 -8.40 -3.38 -12.58
C GLY A 9 -7.52 -4.49 -12.00
N ILE A 10 -6.21 -4.23 -11.87
CA ILE A 10 -5.23 -5.15 -11.27
C ILE A 10 -5.53 -5.51 -9.80
N LEU A 11 -6.38 -4.75 -9.10
CA LEU A 11 -6.86 -5.08 -7.76
C LEU A 11 -8.14 -5.88 -7.74
N SER A 12 -8.80 -6.07 -8.88
CA SER A 12 -10.02 -6.85 -8.94
C SER A 12 -9.78 -8.28 -8.45
N ASN A 13 -10.79 -8.87 -7.83
CA ASN A 13 -10.85 -10.30 -7.53
C ASN A 13 -11.52 -11.12 -8.63
N ASN A 14 -11.93 -10.48 -9.73
CA ASN A 14 -12.50 -11.15 -10.88
C ASN A 14 -11.39 -11.55 -11.86
N ALA A 15 -11.24 -12.85 -12.10
CA ALA A 15 -10.24 -13.41 -13.01
C ALA A 15 -10.38 -12.90 -14.45
N SER A 16 -11.58 -12.51 -14.90
CA SER A 16 -11.77 -11.92 -16.23
C SER A 16 -11.17 -10.52 -16.36
N PHE A 17 -11.02 -9.78 -15.25
CA PHE A 17 -10.43 -8.43 -15.22
C PHE A 17 -9.00 -8.43 -14.68
N ASN A 18 -8.61 -9.45 -13.91
CA ASN A 18 -7.30 -9.59 -13.30
C ASN A 18 -6.83 -11.06 -13.34
N PRO A 19 -6.50 -11.59 -14.54
CA PRO A 19 -6.16 -13.00 -14.69
C PRO A 19 -4.93 -13.42 -13.87
N ASP A 20 -4.00 -12.50 -13.65
CA ASP A 20 -2.72 -12.78 -13.01
C ASP A 20 -2.79 -12.77 -11.47
N PHE A 21 -3.57 -11.87 -10.88
CA PHE A 21 -3.54 -11.59 -9.43
C PHE A 21 -4.89 -11.68 -8.74
N TYR A 22 -5.97 -12.14 -9.40
CA TYR A 22 -7.32 -12.16 -8.79
C TYR A 22 -7.39 -12.88 -7.44
N ASN A 23 -6.53 -13.88 -7.23
CA ASN A 23 -6.46 -14.69 -6.02
C ASN A 23 -5.35 -14.27 -5.04
N TRP A 24 -4.68 -13.14 -5.25
CA TRP A 24 -3.67 -12.64 -4.31
C TRP A 24 -4.31 -11.82 -3.19
N ASN A 25 -3.64 -11.74 -2.05
CA ASN A 25 -3.96 -10.73 -1.04
C ASN A 25 -3.55 -9.36 -1.58
N ARG A 26 -4.40 -8.36 -1.36
CA ARG A 26 -4.29 -7.03 -1.95
C ARG A 26 -4.36 -5.97 -0.87
N VAL A 27 -3.41 -5.05 -0.90
CA VAL A 27 -3.39 -3.89 -0.01
C VAL A 27 -3.18 -2.64 -0.84
N LYS A 28 -4.12 -1.69 -0.72
CA LYS A 28 -4.02 -0.36 -1.32
C LYS A 28 -3.64 0.64 -0.24
N ILE A 29 -2.44 1.20 -0.35
CA ILE A 29 -2.00 2.27 0.55
C ILE A 29 -2.37 3.60 -0.09
N ARG A 30 -2.99 4.50 0.67
CA ARG A 30 -3.30 5.84 0.18
C ARG A 30 -2.05 6.70 0.20
N TYR A 31 -1.76 7.34 -0.91
CA TYR A 31 -0.67 8.32 -1.01
C TYR A 31 -1.05 9.59 -0.25
N CYS A 32 -0.32 9.89 0.82
CA CYS A 32 -0.62 11.05 1.68
C CYS A 32 0.62 11.79 2.19
N ASP A 33 1.83 11.34 1.85
CA ASP A 33 3.07 11.97 2.32
C ASP A 33 3.59 13.06 1.38
N GLY A 34 3.16 13.08 0.11
CA GLY A 34 3.59 14.09 -0.87
C GLY A 34 5.07 13.98 -1.29
N ALA A 35 5.75 12.89 -0.93
CA ALA A 35 7.16 12.63 -1.24
C ALA A 35 7.41 11.19 -1.70
N SER A 36 6.46 10.58 -2.41
CA SER A 36 6.56 9.23 -2.99
C SER A 36 6.99 8.14 -1.99
N PHE A 37 6.47 8.16 -0.76
CA PHE A 37 6.85 7.26 0.33
C PHE A 37 8.33 7.33 0.74
N SER A 38 9.00 8.43 0.42
CA SER A 38 10.38 8.69 0.81
C SER A 38 10.46 9.71 1.95
N GLY A 39 11.61 9.71 2.64
CA GLY A 39 11.95 10.70 3.65
C GLY A 39 11.14 10.64 4.96
N ASP A 40 11.65 11.37 5.95
CA ASP A 40 10.97 11.68 7.21
C ASP A 40 11.37 13.11 7.61
N ALA A 41 10.75 14.08 6.96
CA ALA A 41 11.08 15.49 7.12
C ALA A 41 9.85 16.32 7.53
N LYS A 42 10.13 17.45 8.17
CA LYS A 42 9.17 18.50 8.46
C LYS A 42 9.61 19.75 7.71
N PHE A 43 8.68 20.39 7.01
CA PHE A 43 8.96 21.61 6.27
C PHE A 43 7.98 22.70 6.67
N TYR A 44 8.50 23.83 7.13
CA TYR A 44 7.69 24.99 7.45
C TYR A 44 7.83 26.02 6.34
N ASN A 45 6.74 26.38 5.67
CA ASN A 45 6.75 27.31 4.55
C ASN A 45 6.46 28.77 4.94
N GLY A 46 6.43 29.08 6.24
CA GLY A 46 6.07 30.40 6.77
C GLY A 46 4.61 30.50 7.25
N THR A 47 3.71 29.68 6.70
CA THR A 47 2.27 29.68 7.04
C THR A 47 1.81 28.33 7.60
N SER A 48 2.38 27.25 7.09
CA SER A 48 1.93 25.88 7.33
C SER A 48 3.13 24.97 7.59
N LEU A 49 2.93 24.00 8.49
CA LEU A 49 3.88 22.92 8.72
C LEU A 49 3.46 21.70 7.90
N LEU A 50 4.29 21.33 6.92
CA LEU A 50 4.13 20.15 6.10
C LEU A 50 4.95 18.98 6.65
N TYR A 51 4.38 17.79 6.57
CA TYR A 51 4.97 16.55 7.04
C TYR A 51 5.19 15.60 5.87
N PHE A 52 6.43 15.49 5.42
CA PHE A 52 6.85 14.55 4.38
C PHE A 52 7.40 13.30 5.07
N ARG A 53 6.51 12.37 5.45
CA ARG A 53 6.85 11.20 6.29
C ARG A 53 6.67 9.89 5.55
N GLY A 54 6.97 9.87 4.26
CA GLY A 54 6.73 8.74 3.40
C GLY A 54 7.40 7.46 3.89
N GLN A 55 8.68 7.54 4.26
CA GLN A 55 9.46 6.38 4.73
C GLN A 55 8.88 5.84 6.04
N ARG A 56 8.47 6.74 6.94
CA ARG A 56 7.89 6.37 8.24
C ARG A 56 6.51 5.72 8.07
N ILE A 57 5.69 6.24 7.17
CA ILE A 57 4.37 5.66 6.85
C ILE A 57 4.56 4.26 6.25
N TRP A 58 5.47 4.11 5.29
CA TRP A 58 5.79 2.83 4.68
C TRP A 58 6.22 1.79 5.71
N GLN A 59 7.19 2.13 6.57
CA GLN A 59 7.68 1.23 7.62
C GLN A 59 6.56 0.80 8.57
N ALA A 60 5.72 1.74 9.01
CA ALA A 60 4.60 1.43 9.90
C ALA A 60 3.61 0.44 9.26
N ILE A 61 3.31 0.61 7.96
CA ILE A 61 2.39 -0.27 7.24
C ILE A 61 2.99 -1.67 7.05
N ILE A 62 4.26 -1.77 6.65
CA ILE A 62 4.92 -3.07 6.51
C ILE A 62 4.93 -3.83 7.83
N LEU A 63 5.32 -3.16 8.93
CA LEU A 63 5.34 -3.79 10.25
C LEU A 63 3.96 -4.27 10.71
N ASP A 64 2.88 -3.56 10.37
CA ASP A 64 1.51 -3.98 10.67
C ASP A 64 1.04 -5.16 9.78
N LEU A 65 1.50 -5.23 8.52
CA LEU A 65 1.14 -6.28 7.58
C LEU A 65 1.90 -7.59 7.79
N LEU A 66 3.14 -7.53 8.29
CA LEU A 66 3.97 -8.72 8.58
C LEU A 66 3.22 -9.81 9.37
N PRO A 67 2.65 -9.53 10.55
CA PRO A 67 1.90 -10.54 11.31
C PRO A 67 0.55 -10.90 10.68
N LYS A 68 -0.01 -10.04 9.80
CA LYS A 68 -1.30 -10.28 9.11
C LYS A 68 -1.17 -11.17 7.88
N GLY A 69 0.01 -11.73 7.65
CA GLY A 69 0.26 -12.69 6.59
C GLY A 69 1.38 -12.30 5.65
N LEU A 70 1.80 -11.03 5.60
CA LEU A 70 2.90 -10.61 4.71
C LEU A 70 4.22 -11.33 5.05
N GLY A 71 4.46 -11.63 6.34
CA GLY A 71 5.65 -12.37 6.78
C GLY A 71 5.72 -13.81 6.27
N ASN A 72 4.58 -14.38 5.84
CA ASN A 72 4.50 -15.74 5.27
C ASN A 72 4.36 -15.73 3.74
N ALA A 73 4.38 -14.55 3.11
CA ALA A 73 4.17 -14.43 1.68
C ALA A 73 5.33 -15.02 0.89
N LYS A 74 5.03 -15.86 -0.12
CA LYS A 74 6.07 -16.41 -1.02
C LYS A 74 6.48 -15.43 -2.11
N LYS A 75 5.55 -14.56 -2.51
CA LYS A 75 5.74 -13.55 -3.56
C LYS A 75 5.10 -12.26 -3.10
N VAL A 76 5.80 -11.16 -3.33
CA VAL A 76 5.31 -9.80 -3.09
C VAL A 76 5.58 -8.99 -4.35
N MET A 77 4.57 -8.31 -4.86
CA MET A 77 4.70 -7.36 -5.97
C MET A 77 4.36 -5.96 -5.46
N PRO A 78 5.35 -5.06 -5.33
CA PRO A 78 5.12 -3.64 -5.12
C PRO A 78 4.92 -2.95 -6.48
N LEU A 79 3.74 -2.36 -6.69
CA LEU A 79 3.46 -1.52 -7.86
C LEU A 79 3.02 -0.14 -7.39
N ASP A 80 3.84 0.89 -7.59
CA ASP A 80 3.49 2.30 -7.38
C ASP A 80 2.60 2.56 -6.13
N ILE A 81 2.92 1.94 -4.97
CA ILE A 81 2.22 2.08 -3.65
C ILE A 81 1.19 0.97 -3.32
N LEU A 82 0.99 0.02 -4.22
CA LEU A 82 0.15 -1.15 -4.04
C LEU A 82 0.96 -2.42 -3.78
N PHE A 83 0.52 -3.18 -2.78
CA PHE A 83 1.09 -4.50 -2.48
C PHE A 83 0.13 -5.60 -2.87
N PHE A 84 0.63 -6.51 -3.71
CA PHE A 84 0.04 -7.84 -3.86
C PHE A 84 0.95 -8.83 -3.15
N TYR A 85 0.37 -9.75 -2.37
CA TYR A 85 1.13 -10.86 -1.85
C TYR A 85 0.33 -12.17 -1.86
N PHE A 86 1.01 -13.28 -2.13
CA PHE A 86 0.39 -14.61 -2.14
C PHE A 86 0.76 -15.38 -0.87
N ASN A 87 -0.23 -15.63 -0.01
CA ASN A 87 -0.13 -16.64 1.03
C ASN A 87 -0.66 -17.94 0.47
N ASN A 88 0.16 -18.99 0.47
CA ASN A 88 -0.39 -20.33 0.32
C ASN A 88 -1.17 -20.62 1.60
N ILE A 89 -2.47 -20.84 1.46
CA ILE A 89 -3.09 -21.96 2.18
C ILE A 89 -2.53 -23.23 1.52
#